data_AF-X0W5C4-F1
#
_entry.id   AF-X0W5C4-F1
#
_cell.length_a   1.000
_cell.length_b   1.000
_cell.length_c   1.000
_cell.angle_alpha   90.00
_cell.angle_beta   90.00
_cell.angle_gamma   90.00
#
_symmetry.space_group_name_H-M   'P 1'
#
loop_
_entity.id
_entity.type
_entity.pdbx_description
1 polymer ?
#
loop_
_entity_poly.entity_id
_entity_poly.type
_entity_poly.pdbx_seq_one_letter_code
_entity_poly.pdbx_strand_id
1 'polypeptide(L)'
;MMYIPNHQKPKVLSEAHRVLRLGGRLHIWDADIPGESDDKKHFVIPLKIVMPEETVETGYGTHLKKQTAQTIRELAEETGFKTTKVETGEHTFYLELEK
;
A
#
# COMPACT_ATOMS: atom_id res chain seq x y z
N MET A 1 2.32 -3.00 -0.48
CA MET A 1 3.30 -2.71 0.60
C MET A 1 3.08 -3.53 1.88
N MET A 2 1.89 -4.12 2.11
CA MET A 2 1.57 -4.96 3.27
C MET A 2 2.55 -6.12 3.52
N TYR A 3 3.15 -6.72 2.49
CA TYR A 3 4.13 -7.80 2.66
C TYR A 3 5.59 -7.33 2.76
N ILE A 4 5.86 -6.04 2.58
CA ILE A 4 7.21 -5.49 2.59
C ILE A 4 7.55 -4.96 3.99
N PRO A 5 8.63 -5.40 4.65
CA PRO A 5 9.05 -4.84 5.94
C PRO A 5 9.26 -3.33 5.87
N ASN A 6 8.89 -2.59 6.93
CA ASN A 6 8.91 -1.12 6.90
C ASN A 6 10.27 -0.53 6.47
N HIS A 7 11.37 -1.12 6.91
CA HIS A 7 12.73 -0.67 6.57
C HIS A 7 13.12 -0.89 5.10
N GLN A 8 12.42 -1.75 4.35
CA GLN A 8 12.73 -2.01 2.93
C GLN A 8 11.89 -1.15 1.97
N LYS A 9 10.80 -0.57 2.46
CA LYS A 9 9.87 0.23 1.66
C LYS A 9 10.56 1.39 0.90
N PRO A 10 11.48 2.17 1.51
CA PRO A 10 12.16 3.24 0.79
C PRO A 10 12.97 2.71 -0.41
N LYS A 11 13.64 1.56 -0.24
CA LYS A 11 14.43 0.93 -1.32
C LYS A 11 13.54 0.43 -2.45
N VAL A 12 12.39 -0.18 -2.13
CA VAL A 12 11.42 -0.64 -3.14
C VAL A 12 10.88 0.53 -3.95
N LEU A 13 10.49 1.62 -3.27
CA LEU A 13 9.99 2.83 -3.94
C LEU A 13 11.09 3.47 -4.81
N SER A 14 12.32 3.57 -4.31
CA SER A 14 13.46 4.07 -5.08
C SER A 14 13.74 3.26 -6.35
N GLU A 15 13.66 1.93 -6.29
CA GLU A 15 13.83 1.09 -7.48
C GLU A 15 12.66 1.24 -8.46
N ALA A 16 11.42 1.33 -7.96
CA ALA A 16 10.25 1.61 -8.80
C ALA A 16 10.39 2.96 -9.52
N HIS A 17 10.82 4.00 -8.80
CA HIS A 17 11.11 5.31 -9.38
C HIS A 17 12.22 5.21 -10.43
N ARG A 18 13.32 4.48 -10.16
CA ARG A 18 14.45 4.35 -11.09
C ARG A 18 14.01 3.76 -12.44
N VAL A 19 13.17 2.73 -12.44
CA VAL A 19 12.78 2.01 -13.67
C VAL A 19 11.66 2.67 -14.48
N LEU A 20 10.89 3.57 -13.88
CA LEU A 20 9.86 4.31 -14.61
C LEU A 20 10.49 5.33 -15.58
N ARG A 21 9.84 5.54 -16.72
CA ARG A 21 10.10 6.71 -17.57
C ARG A 21 9.58 8.00 -16.91
N LEU A 22 10.06 9.16 -17.32
CA LEU A 22 9.48 10.45 -16.91
C LEU A 22 7.98 10.49 -17.28
N GLY A 23 7.15 10.97 -16.35
CA GLY A 23 5.68 10.92 -16.44
C GLY A 23 5.10 9.51 -16.28
N GLY A 24 5.93 8.50 -15.96
CA GLY A 24 5.47 7.15 -15.63
C GLY A 24 4.78 7.13 -14.28
N ARG A 25 3.76 6.27 -14.13
CA ARG A 25 2.96 6.19 -12.91
C ARG A 25 3.08 4.85 -12.21
N LEU A 26 3.17 4.90 -10.88
CA LEU A 26 3.04 3.77 -9.98
C LEU A 26 1.69 3.88 -9.27
N HIS A 27 0.90 2.80 -9.36
CA HIS A 27 -0.40 2.69 -8.71
C HIS A 27 -0.28 1.69 -7.55
N ILE A 28 -0.70 2.09 -6.36
CA ILE A 28 -0.63 1.25 -5.15
C ILE A 28 -2.02 1.15 -4.55
N TRP A 29 -2.59 -0.06 -4.55
CA TRP A 29 -3.72 -0.44 -3.69
C TRP A 29 -3.20 -1.26 -2.53
N ASP A 30 -3.51 -0.87 -1.30
CA ASP A 30 -3.02 -1.58 -0.12
C ASP A 30 -3.88 -1.34 1.13
N ALA A 31 -3.57 -2.06 2.21
CA ALA A 31 -4.28 -1.97 3.47
C ALA A 31 -3.70 -0.88 4.40
N ASP A 32 -4.60 -0.20 5.12
CA ASP A 32 -4.26 0.59 6.30
C ASP A 32 -4.24 -0.36 7.52
N ILE A 33 -3.08 -0.43 8.17
CA ILE A 33 -2.80 -1.38 9.24
C ILE A 33 -2.57 -0.56 10.53
N PRO A 34 -3.57 -0.53 11.44
CA PRO A 34 -3.43 0.13 12.72
C PRO A 34 -2.39 -0.66 13.53
N GLY A 35 -1.21 -0.07 13.73
CA GLY A 35 -0.04 -0.76 14.28
C GLY A 35 -0.17 -1.23 15.73
N GLU A 36 -1.27 -0.95 16.41
CA GLU A 36 -1.50 -1.24 17.82
C GLU A 36 -2.79 -2.06 18.00
N SER A 37 -2.64 -3.23 18.62
CA SER A 37 -3.72 -3.99 19.22
C SER A 37 -3.08 -4.88 20.27
N ASP A 38 -3.40 -4.64 21.55
CA ASP A 38 -2.72 -5.26 22.70
C ASP A 38 -2.69 -6.80 22.64
N ASP A 39 -3.65 -7.41 21.94
CA ASP A 39 -3.83 -8.86 21.88
C ASP A 39 -3.60 -9.49 20.50
N LYS A 40 -3.32 -8.70 19.43
CA LYS A 40 -3.24 -9.23 18.05
C LYS A 40 -1.82 -9.19 17.50
N LYS A 41 -1.32 -10.37 17.08
CA LYS A 41 -0.02 -10.52 16.40
C LYS A 41 -0.10 -10.37 14.88
N HIS A 42 -1.31 -10.43 14.33
CA HIS A 42 -1.55 -10.43 12.90
C HIS A 42 -2.65 -9.45 12.53
N PHE A 43 -2.48 -8.79 11.40
CA PHE A 43 -3.53 -8.06 10.71
C PHE A 43 -4.08 -8.95 9.59
N VAL A 44 -5.40 -9.05 9.48
CA VAL A 44 -6.08 -9.77 8.41
C VAL A 44 -7.14 -8.85 7.82
N ILE A 45 -7.14 -8.72 6.49
CA ILE A 45 -8.15 -8.00 5.74
C ILE A 45 -8.98 -8.98 4.89
N PRO A 46 -10.30 -9.10 5.14
CA PRO A 46 -11.18 -9.82 4.25
C PRO A 46 -11.44 -8.98 2.99
N LEU A 47 -11.36 -9.61 1.83
CA LEU A 47 -11.65 -9.00 0.53
C LEU A 47 -12.78 -9.75 -0.15
N LYS A 48 -13.73 -8.97 -0.67
CA LYS A 48 -14.75 -9.42 -1.61
C LYS A 48 -14.45 -8.77 -2.96
N ILE A 49 -14.01 -9.57 -3.92
CA ILE A 49 -13.60 -9.13 -5.24
C ILE A 49 -14.70 -9.51 -6.22
N VAL A 50 -15.39 -8.51 -6.75
CA VAL A 50 -16.44 -8.70 -7.75
C VAL A 50 -15.82 -8.57 -9.14
N MET A 51 -15.82 -9.67 -9.89
CA MET A 51 -15.41 -9.74 -11.29
C MET A 51 -16.65 -9.95 -12.17
N PRO A 52 -16.57 -9.75 -13.49
CA PRO A 52 -17.75 -9.85 -14.36
C PRO A 52 -18.50 -11.19 -14.28
N GLU A 53 -17.78 -12.29 -14.05
CA GLU A 53 -18.34 -13.65 -14.09
C GLU A 53 -18.48 -14.28 -12.69
N GLU A 54 -17.78 -13.76 -11.69
CA GLU A 54 -17.74 -14.36 -10.36
C GLU A 54 -17.47 -13.35 -9.24
N THR A 55 -17.75 -13.77 -8.02
CA THR A 55 -17.35 -13.05 -6.80
C THR A 55 -16.41 -13.94 -6.01
N VAL A 56 -15.21 -13.45 -5.74
CA VAL A 56 -14.20 -14.13 -4.94
C VAL A 56 -14.17 -13.53 -3.55
N GLU A 57 -14.35 -14.37 -2.53
CA GLU A 57 -14.19 -13.99 -1.13
C GLU A 57 -12.91 -14.65 -0.58
N THR A 58 -12.01 -13.84 -0.04
CA THR A 58 -10.71 -14.30 0.47
C THR A 58 -10.21 -13.39 1.60
N GLY A 59 -9.19 -13.83 2.32
CA GLY A 59 -8.56 -13.07 3.39
C GLY A 59 -7.05 -13.01 3.21
N TYR A 60 -6.48 -11.81 3.33
CA TYR A 60 -5.04 -11.61 3.29
C TYR A 60 -4.53 -11.19 4.66
N GLY A 61 -3.43 -11.79 5.12
CA GLY A 61 -2.88 -11.53 6.45
C GLY A 61 -1.38 -11.24 6.44
N THR A 62 -0.91 -10.42 7.40
CA THR A 62 0.51 -10.18 7.68
C THR A 62 0.72 -10.09 9.19
N HIS A 63 1.98 -10.22 9.65
CA HIS A 63 2.34 -9.76 10.99
C HIS A 63 1.97 -8.30 11.19
N LEU A 64 1.45 -7.98 12.38
CA LEU A 64 1.03 -6.62 12.71
C LEU A 64 2.22 -5.67 12.58
N LYS A 65 2.02 -4.59 11.82
CA LYS A 65 2.99 -3.52 11.62
C LYS A 65 2.22 -2.25 11.33
N LYS A 66 2.71 -1.10 11.80
CA LYS A 66 2.10 0.18 11.43
C LYS A 66 2.33 0.46 9.94
N GLN A 67 1.25 0.72 9.21
CA GLN A 67 1.28 1.19 7.83
C GLN A 67 0.00 1.96 7.56
N THR A 68 0.11 3.20 7.08
CA THR A 68 -1.04 3.99 6.64
C THR A 68 -0.78 4.57 5.25
N ALA A 69 -1.84 5.02 4.58
CA ALA A 69 -1.71 5.74 3.31
C ALA A 69 -0.69 6.89 3.40
N GLN A 70 -0.76 7.65 4.50
CA GLN A 70 0.13 8.77 4.79
C GLN A 70 1.59 8.34 4.85
N THR A 71 1.92 7.29 5.61
CA THR A 71 3.31 6.84 5.75
C THR A 71 3.90 6.34 4.44
N ILE A 72 3.09 5.71 3.57
CA ILE A 72 3.58 5.26 2.25
C ILE A 72 3.76 6.45 1.30
N ARG A 73 2.86 7.43 1.36
CA ARG A 73 2.95 8.66 0.57
C ARG A 73 4.22 9.45 0.88
N GLU A 74 4.49 9.70 2.17
CA GLU A 74 5.69 10.42 2.62
C GLU A 74 6.97 9.73 2.12
N LEU A 75 7.07 8.41 2.28
CA LEU A 75 8.21 7.64 1.77
C LEU A 75 8.34 7.71 0.24
N ALA A 76 7.22 7.76 -0.49
CA ALA A 76 7.27 7.87 -1.95
C ALA A 76 7.77 9.25 -2.38
N GLU A 77 7.28 10.31 -1.74
CA GLU A 77 7.69 11.70 -1.98
C GLU A 77 9.19 11.90 -1.68
N GLU A 78 9.71 11.31 -0.60
CA GLU A 78 11.14 11.29 -0.27
C GLU A 78 12.00 10.59 -1.35
N THR A 79 11.43 9.67 -2.13
CA THR A 79 12.14 8.97 -3.22
C THR A 79 12.04 9.65 -4.59
N GLY A 80 11.37 10.80 -4.67
CA GLY A 80 11.25 11.60 -5.89
C GLY A 80 9.91 11.47 -6.62
N PHE A 81 8.98 10.64 -6.13
CA PHE A 81 7.64 10.60 -6.70
C PHE A 81 6.84 11.85 -6.34
N LYS A 82 5.93 12.24 -7.24
CA LYS A 82 4.86 13.19 -6.97
C LYS A 82 3.55 12.44 -6.78
N THR A 83 2.87 12.65 -5.66
CA THR A 83 1.53 12.10 -5.45
C THR A 83 0.50 12.84 -6.29
N THR A 84 -0.18 12.15 -7.20
CA THR A 84 -1.22 12.74 -8.08
C THR A 84 -2.63 12.42 -7.58
N LYS A 85 -2.81 11.32 -6.86
CA LYS A 85 -4.12 10.91 -6.32
C LYS A 85 -3.98 10.11 -5.03
N VAL A 86 -4.92 10.35 -4.12
CA VAL A 86 -5.09 9.59 -2.87
C VAL A 86 -6.57 9.28 -2.70
N GLU A 87 -6.90 8.02 -2.47
CA GLU A 87 -8.22 7.60 -2.02
C GLU A 87 -8.07 6.74 -0.77
N THR A 88 -8.93 6.97 0.22
CA THR A 88 -8.92 6.21 1.48
C THR A 88 -10.30 5.59 1.68
N GLY A 89 -10.31 4.29 1.96
CA GLY A 89 -11.46 3.56 2.49
C GLY A 89 -11.29 3.28 3.98
N GLU A 90 -12.16 2.43 4.53
CA GLU A 90 -12.15 2.08 5.96
C GLU A 90 -10.85 1.36 6.37
N HIS A 91 -10.38 0.41 5.55
CA HIS A 91 -9.20 -0.42 5.82
C HIS A 91 -8.23 -0.51 4.64
N THR A 92 -8.51 0.23 3.57
CA THR A 92 -7.71 0.21 2.34
C THR A 92 -7.44 1.63 1.87
N PHE A 93 -6.43 1.77 1.03
CA PHE A 93 -6.14 3.01 0.36
C PHE A 93 -5.63 2.75 -1.05
N TYR A 94 -5.71 3.80 -1.86
CA TYR A 94 -5.13 3.88 -3.17
C TYR A 94 -4.25 5.12 -3.29
N LEU A 95 -3.05 4.95 -3.86
CA LEU A 95 -2.14 6.04 -4.22
C LEU A 95 -1.80 5.96 -5.71
N GLU A 96 -1.84 7.11 -6.38
CA GLU A 96 -1.21 7.32 -7.69
C GLU A 96 0.01 8.21 -7.52
N LEU A 97 1.16 7.71 -8.00
CA LEU A 97 2.46 8.35 -7.87
C LEU A 97 3.08 8.52 -9.25
N GLU A 98 3.52 9.72 -9.60
CA GLU A 98 4.15 10.05 -10.88
C GLU A 98 5.64 10.33 -10.70
N LYS A 99 6.47 9.87 -11.65
CA LYS A 99 7.90 10.20 -11.76
C LYS A 99 8.13 11.47 -12.57
#